data_AF-A0A955HIA3-F1
#
_entry.id   AF-A0A955HIA3-F1
#
_cell.length_a   1.000
_cell.length_b   1.000
_cell.length_c   1.000
_cell.angle_alpha   90.00
_cell.angle_beta   90.00
_cell.angle_gamma   90.00
#
_symmetry.space_group_name_H-M   'P 1'
#
loop_
_entity.id
_entity.type
_entity.pdbx_description
1 polymer ?
#
loop_
_entity_poly.entity_id
_entity_poly.type
_entity_poly.pdbx_seq_one_letter_code
_entity_poly.pdbx_strand_id
1 'polypeptide(L)'
;MIGVDISVDGLESALKQIGAFDSLPDGVVGAVFSGGAYGPSGRYEQYVQSAQHQAAVHQGRWQTDEDVAAKRADDVRNEFAQMVRTIASGGRVSVRSAVGRALKIIYDDMIVYPPPPAGSRYVRTGELRSSYRYETKV
;
A
#
# COMPACT_ATOMS: atom_id res chain seq x y z
N MET A 1 -11.39 -28.03 -4.91
CA MET A 1 -10.34 -27.01 -4.68
C MET A 1 -11.07 -25.68 -4.67
N ILE A 2 -11.18 -25.02 -3.51
CA ILE A 2 -11.89 -23.73 -3.41
C ILE A 2 -10.88 -22.66 -3.85
N GLY A 3 -11.11 -22.04 -5.01
CA GLY A 3 -10.31 -20.89 -5.45
C GLY A 3 -10.82 -19.65 -4.74
N VAL A 4 -9.96 -19.00 -3.96
CA VAL A 4 -10.19 -17.64 -3.45
C VAL A 4 -9.48 -16.72 -4.42
N ASP A 5 -10.25 -15.89 -5.13
CA ASP A 5 -9.70 -14.85 -5.99
C ASP A 5 -9.29 -13.67 -5.10
N ILE A 6 -8.01 -13.33 -5.07
CA ILE A 6 -7.47 -12.24 -4.25
C ILE A 6 -6.98 -11.16 -5.22
N SER A 7 -7.81 -10.13 -5.41
CA SER A 7 -7.40 -8.94 -6.16
C SER A 7 -6.57 -8.03 -5.26
N VAL A 8 -5.45 -7.54 -5.77
CA VAL A 8 -4.66 -6.46 -5.17
C VAL A 8 -4.80 -5.27 -6.12
N ASP A 9 -5.82 -4.45 -5.87
CA ASP A 9 -6.11 -3.30 -6.72
C ASP A 9 -5.26 -2.10 -6.31
N GLY A 10 -4.75 -1.36 -7.31
CA GLY A 10 -4.11 -0.06 -7.13
C GLY A 10 -5.05 0.93 -6.42
N LEU A 11 -4.48 1.78 -5.57
CA LEU A 11 -5.15 2.55 -4.52
C LEU A 11 -6.15 3.62 -4.98
N GLU A 12 -6.30 3.81 -6.28
CA GLU A 12 -7.16 4.84 -6.88
C GLU A 12 -8.66 4.52 -6.78
N SER A 13 -9.07 3.25 -6.62
CA SER A 13 -10.50 2.93 -6.47
C SER A 13 -11.05 3.20 -5.06
N ALA A 14 -10.20 3.40 -4.05
CA ALA A 14 -10.62 3.54 -2.65
C ALA A 14 -10.46 4.97 -2.06
N LEU A 15 -9.60 5.82 -2.63
CA LEU A 15 -9.10 7.01 -1.93
C LEU A 15 -9.66 8.37 -2.36
N LYS A 16 -10.81 8.41 -3.04
CA LYS A 16 -11.42 9.71 -3.38
C LYS A 16 -12.11 10.45 -2.23
N GLN A 17 -12.10 9.95 -0.99
CA GLN A 17 -12.70 10.68 0.14
C GLN A 17 -11.84 10.67 1.40
N ILE A 18 -11.45 11.89 1.81
CA ILE A 18 -10.87 12.19 3.11
C ILE A 18 -11.96 11.89 4.16
N GLY A 19 -11.81 10.81 4.92
CA GLY A 19 -12.70 10.42 6.02
C GLY A 19 -13.35 9.03 5.93
N ALA A 20 -12.88 8.12 5.07
CA ALA A 20 -13.78 7.13 4.48
C ALA A 20 -13.34 5.66 4.61
N PHE A 21 -13.05 5.20 5.84
CA PHE A 21 -12.88 3.76 6.10
C PHE A 21 -14.20 2.98 5.95
N ASP A 22 -15.31 3.58 6.40
CA ASP A 22 -16.67 3.05 6.21
C ASP A 22 -17.10 3.04 4.73
N SER A 23 -16.34 3.71 3.84
CA SER A 23 -16.63 3.78 2.41
C SER A 23 -15.84 2.80 1.55
N LEU A 24 -14.92 2.01 2.13
CA LEU A 24 -14.23 0.98 1.36
C LEU A 24 -15.28 0.03 0.76
N PRO A 25 -15.20 -0.29 -0.55
CA PRO A 25 -16.15 -1.18 -1.19
C PRO A 25 -16.31 -2.50 -0.46
N ASP A 26 -17.48 -3.09 -0.59
CA ASP A 26 -17.72 -4.45 -0.11
C ASP A 26 -16.70 -5.41 -0.72
N GLY A 27 -16.13 -6.29 0.12
CA GLY A 27 -15.05 -7.20 -0.26
C GLY A 27 -13.64 -6.69 0.02
N VAL A 28 -13.45 -5.40 0.32
CA VAL A 28 -12.15 -4.87 0.76
C VAL A 28 -11.94 -5.14 2.26
N VAL A 29 -10.87 -5.88 2.59
CA VAL A 29 -10.54 -6.29 3.97
C VAL A 29 -9.56 -5.35 4.68
N GLY A 30 -8.95 -4.42 3.94
CA GLY A 30 -8.07 -3.39 4.47
C GLY A 30 -7.32 -2.64 3.36
N ALA A 31 -6.53 -1.63 3.73
CA ALA A 31 -5.83 -0.77 2.79
C ALA A 31 -4.49 -0.26 3.35
N VAL A 32 -3.55 0.03 2.45
CA VAL A 32 -2.34 0.83 2.73
C VAL A 32 -2.55 2.19 2.09
N PHE A 33 -2.36 3.31 2.78
CA PHE A 33 -2.61 4.63 2.20
C PHE A 33 -1.70 5.69 2.80
N SER A 34 -1.55 6.83 2.12
CA SER A 34 -0.93 8.02 2.69
C SER A 34 -2.00 8.92 3.32
N GLY A 35 -1.81 9.27 4.60
CA GLY A 35 -2.61 10.27 5.31
C GLY A 35 -2.39 11.71 4.84
N GLY A 36 -1.56 11.92 3.81
CA GLY A 36 -1.24 13.22 3.23
C GLY A 36 0.16 13.70 3.61
N ALA A 37 1.01 13.83 2.61
CA ALA A 37 2.30 14.48 2.71
C ALA A 37 2.14 15.91 2.19
N TYR A 38 2.40 16.91 3.04
CA TYR A 38 2.11 18.31 2.73
C TYR A 38 3.38 19.08 2.40
N GLY A 39 3.32 19.85 1.32
CA GLY A 39 4.30 20.85 0.93
C GLY A 39 3.66 22.25 0.90
N PRO A 40 4.42 23.28 0.50
CA PRO A 40 3.90 24.66 0.43
C PRO A 40 2.66 24.83 -0.45
N SER A 41 2.47 23.95 -1.44
CA SER A 41 1.35 23.97 -2.39
C SER A 41 0.24 22.94 -2.06
N GLY A 42 0.27 22.34 -0.88
CA GLY A 42 -0.70 21.33 -0.44
C GLY A 42 -0.17 19.91 -0.49
N ARG A 43 -1.10 18.94 -0.59
CA ARG A 43 -0.79 17.50 -0.67
C ARG A 43 0.00 17.20 -1.94
N TYR A 44 1.09 16.46 -1.81
CA TYR A 44 1.97 16.13 -2.93
C TYR A 44 2.24 14.65 -3.12
N GLU A 45 1.79 13.77 -2.21
CA GLU A 45 2.06 12.33 -2.28
C GLU A 45 1.62 11.69 -3.61
N GLN A 46 0.49 12.12 -4.16
CA GLN A 46 -0.02 11.62 -5.44
C GLN A 46 0.96 11.87 -6.60
N TYR A 47 1.69 12.99 -6.57
CA TYR A 47 2.66 13.31 -7.62
C TYR A 47 3.96 12.50 -7.49
N VAL A 48 4.15 11.75 -6.39
CA VAL A 48 5.36 10.97 -6.14
C VAL A 48 5.15 9.48 -6.40
N GLN A 49 4.03 8.90 -5.95
CA GLN A 49 3.83 7.44 -5.97
C GLN A 49 2.46 6.98 -6.50
N SER A 50 1.60 7.84 -7.07
CA SER A 50 0.39 7.37 -7.78
C SER A 50 0.75 7.05 -9.23
N ALA A 51 0.42 5.85 -9.71
CA ALA A 51 0.63 5.48 -11.13
C ALA A 51 -0.06 6.42 -12.12
N GLN A 52 -1.19 7.01 -11.74
CA GLN A 52 -1.98 7.89 -12.59
C GLN A 52 -1.47 9.33 -12.61
N HIS A 53 -0.88 9.79 -11.50
CA HIS A 53 -0.56 11.21 -11.28
C HIS A 53 0.93 11.50 -11.09
N GLN A 54 1.79 10.47 -11.11
CA GLN A 54 3.22 10.63 -10.84
C GLN A 54 3.86 11.64 -11.80
N ALA A 55 4.46 12.69 -11.23
CA ALA A 55 5.13 13.72 -12.01
C ALA A 55 6.39 13.15 -12.70
N ALA A 56 6.69 13.65 -13.89
CA ALA A 56 7.80 13.18 -14.72
C ALA A 56 9.16 13.11 -14.00
N VAL A 57 9.41 14.00 -13.04
CA VAL A 57 10.65 14.02 -12.25
C VAL A 57 10.82 12.80 -11.32
N HIS A 58 9.72 12.10 -11.01
CA HIS A 58 9.69 10.90 -10.16
C HIS A 58 9.67 9.60 -10.96
N GLN A 59 9.22 9.65 -12.22
CA GLN A 59 9.10 8.49 -13.11
C GLN A 59 10.44 7.76 -13.30
N GLY A 60 10.41 6.43 -13.22
CA GLY A 60 11.59 5.56 -13.34
C GLY A 60 12.53 5.57 -12.13
N ARG A 61 12.24 6.36 -11.09
CA ARG A 61 13.05 6.41 -9.84
C ARG A 61 12.25 6.08 -8.61
N TRP A 62 11.01 6.58 -8.54
CA TRP A 62 10.07 6.25 -7.48
C TRP A 62 9.11 5.19 -8.01
N GLN A 63 8.92 4.13 -7.23
CA GLN A 63 7.87 3.15 -7.47
C GLN A 63 6.49 3.80 -7.26
N THR A 64 5.53 3.39 -8.09
CA THR A 64 4.13 3.71 -7.91
C THR A 64 3.45 2.71 -6.96
N ASP A 65 2.26 3.05 -6.50
CA ASP A 65 1.35 2.15 -5.79
C ASP A 65 1.01 0.91 -6.62
N GLU A 66 0.76 1.05 -7.92
CA GLU A 66 0.55 -0.09 -8.83
C GLU A 66 1.80 -0.95 -8.99
N ASP A 67 3.00 -0.35 -9.09
CA ASP A 67 4.27 -1.11 -9.17
C ASP A 67 4.46 -1.97 -7.91
N VAL A 68 4.21 -1.40 -6.73
CA VAL A 68 4.35 -2.11 -5.46
C VAL A 68 3.28 -3.19 -5.32
N ALA A 69 2.03 -2.89 -5.67
CA ALA A 69 0.95 -3.86 -5.68
C ALA A 69 1.29 -5.07 -6.58
N ALA A 70 1.73 -4.82 -7.82
CA ALA A 70 2.11 -5.86 -8.76
C ALA A 70 3.32 -6.67 -8.24
N LYS A 71 4.37 -5.99 -7.78
CA LYS A 71 5.59 -6.62 -7.23
C LYS A 71 5.29 -7.52 -6.02
N ARG A 72 4.34 -7.13 -5.17
CA ARG A 72 4.02 -7.81 -3.90
C ARG A 72 2.81 -8.73 -3.96
N ALA A 73 2.15 -8.85 -5.11
CA ALA A 73 0.92 -9.64 -5.24
C ALA A 73 1.11 -11.11 -4.81
N ASP A 74 2.23 -11.75 -5.17
CA ASP A 74 2.51 -13.13 -4.76
C ASP A 74 2.78 -13.25 -3.25
N ASP A 75 3.53 -12.31 -2.66
CA ASP A 75 3.81 -12.29 -1.22
C ASP A 75 2.51 -12.13 -0.41
N VAL A 76 1.62 -11.25 -0.85
CA VAL A 76 0.29 -11.05 -0.25
C VAL A 76 -0.58 -12.30 -0.40
N ARG A 77 -0.63 -12.91 -1.59
CA ARG A 77 -1.34 -14.18 -1.82
C ARG A 77 -0.80 -15.30 -0.93
N ASN A 78 0.52 -15.33 -0.71
CA ASN A 78 1.16 -16.31 0.16
C ASN A 78 0.76 -16.16 1.64
N GLU A 79 0.63 -14.93 2.16
CA GLU A 79 0.14 -14.69 3.53
C GLU A 79 -1.28 -15.23 3.74
N PHE A 80 -2.18 -14.99 2.79
CA PHE A 80 -3.54 -15.54 2.85
C PHE A 80 -3.56 -17.06 2.67
N ALA A 81 -2.73 -17.60 1.78
CA ALA A 81 -2.60 -19.05 1.63
C ALA A 81 -2.09 -19.72 2.91
N GLN A 82 -1.17 -19.08 3.64
CA GLN A 82 -0.72 -19.56 4.96
C GLN A 82 -1.84 -19.53 6.00
N MET A 83 -2.67 -18.48 6.00
CA MET A 83 -3.85 -18.40 6.86
C MET A 83 -4.80 -19.58 6.58
N VAL A 84 -5.13 -19.84 5.31
CA VAL A 84 -6.01 -20.97 4.91
C VAL A 84 -5.40 -22.31 5.31
N ARG A 85 -4.10 -22.53 5.06
CA ARG A 85 -3.41 -23.77 5.46
C ARG A 85 -3.46 -23.98 6.98
N THR A 86 -3.27 -22.92 7.77
CA THR A 86 -3.33 -22.97 9.24
C THR A 86 -4.71 -23.41 9.71
N ILE A 87 -5.77 -22.85 9.12
CA ILE A 87 -7.16 -23.22 9.48
C ILE A 87 -7.45 -24.66 9.06
N ALA A 88 -7.06 -25.05 7.84
CA ALA A 88 -7.29 -26.39 7.30
C ALA A 88 -6.60 -27.49 8.11
N SER A 89 -5.45 -27.19 8.75
CA SER A 89 -4.76 -28.12 9.66
C SER A 89 -5.31 -28.10 11.09
N GLY A 90 -6.46 -27.48 11.34
CA GLY A 90 -7.07 -27.37 12.68
C GLY A 90 -6.46 -26.30 13.57
N GLY A 91 -5.55 -25.47 13.04
CA GLY A 91 -4.97 -24.33 13.74
C GLY A 91 -5.94 -23.16 13.83
N ARG A 92 -5.58 -22.18 14.67
CA ARG A 92 -6.32 -20.93 14.83
C ARG A 92 -5.44 -19.75 14.43
N VAL A 93 -6.00 -18.85 13.63
CA VAL A 93 -5.35 -17.61 13.21
C VAL A 93 -6.39 -16.51 13.15
N SER A 94 -6.02 -15.31 13.60
CA SER A 94 -6.87 -14.12 13.46
C SER A 94 -6.82 -13.62 12.02
N VAL A 95 -7.98 -13.48 11.38
CA VAL A 95 -8.11 -12.88 10.05
C VAL A 95 -7.53 -11.47 10.06
N ARG A 96 -7.83 -10.66 11.09
CA ARG A 96 -7.24 -9.32 11.28
C ARG A 96 -5.72 -9.36 11.29
N SER A 97 -5.12 -10.32 12.00
CA SER A 97 -3.66 -10.45 12.02
C SER A 97 -3.08 -10.87 10.67
N ALA A 98 -3.75 -11.75 9.93
CA ALA A 98 -3.32 -12.16 8.60
C ALA A 98 -3.40 -11.00 7.58
N VAL A 99 -4.53 -10.27 7.56
CA VAL A 99 -4.68 -9.06 6.75
C VAL A 99 -3.61 -8.02 7.13
N GLY A 100 -3.38 -7.80 8.42
CA GLY A 100 -2.35 -6.88 8.90
C GLY A 100 -0.94 -7.23 8.39
N ARG A 101 -0.57 -8.52 8.35
CA ARG A 101 0.71 -8.96 7.77
C ARG A 101 0.77 -8.72 6.26
N ALA A 102 -0.29 -9.05 5.55
CA ALA A 102 -0.38 -8.83 4.10
C ALA A 102 -0.24 -7.33 3.76
N LEU A 103 -0.97 -6.45 4.44
CA LEU A 103 -0.87 -5.00 4.23
C LEU A 103 0.50 -4.45 4.59
N LYS A 104 1.14 -4.99 5.64
CA LYS A 104 2.48 -4.56 6.05
C LYS A 104 3.53 -4.78 4.95
N ILE A 105 3.40 -5.85 4.15
CA ILE A 105 4.31 -6.12 3.02
C ILE A 105 4.29 -4.98 2.00
N ILE A 106 3.09 -4.51 1.64
CA ILE A 106 2.91 -3.36 0.73
C ILE A 106 3.43 -2.08 1.40
N TYR A 107 3.04 -1.83 2.65
CA TYR A 107 3.47 -0.66 3.43
C TYR A 107 5.00 -0.53 3.50
N ASP A 108 5.70 -1.62 3.80
CA ASP A 108 7.15 -1.63 3.96
C ASP A 108 7.88 -1.22 2.68
N ASP A 109 7.33 -1.55 1.51
CA ASP A 109 7.86 -1.09 0.23
C ASP A 109 7.48 0.37 -0.04
N MET A 110 6.22 0.76 0.17
CA MET A 110 5.75 2.13 -0.12
C MET A 110 6.58 3.22 0.59
N ILE A 111 7.09 2.92 1.79
CA ILE A 111 7.90 3.87 2.57
C ILE A 111 9.39 3.95 2.16
N VAL A 112 9.84 3.13 1.20
CA VAL A 112 11.24 3.12 0.74
C VAL A 112 11.50 4.28 -0.22
N TYR A 113 12.59 4.99 0.04
CA TYR A 113 13.02 6.14 -0.74
C TYR A 113 14.20 5.73 -1.63
N PRO A 114 14.18 6.01 -2.94
CA PRO A 114 15.37 5.82 -3.77
C PRO A 114 16.48 6.74 -3.26
N PRO A 115 17.78 6.44 -3.51
CA PRO A 115 18.86 7.36 -3.16
C PRO A 115 18.70 8.72 -3.87
N PRO A 116 19.18 9.83 -3.28
CA PRO A 116 19.17 11.13 -3.95
C PRO A 116 20.01 11.06 -5.25
N PRO A 117 19.66 11.85 -6.29
CA PRO A 117 20.52 11.97 -7.47
C PRO A 117 21.93 12.43 -7.10
N ALA A 118 22.92 12.04 -7.89
CA ALA A 118 24.28 12.58 -7.76
C ALA A 118 24.25 14.12 -7.85
N GLY A 119 24.93 14.79 -6.93
CA GLY A 119 24.98 16.26 -6.88
C GLY A 119 23.70 16.95 -6.37
N SER A 120 22.66 16.18 -6.01
CA SER A 120 21.43 16.74 -5.44
C SER A 120 21.71 17.43 -4.11
N ARG A 121 21.31 18.70 -4.00
CA ARG A 121 21.30 19.47 -2.74
C ARG A 121 20.01 19.28 -1.93
N TYR A 122 19.03 18.56 -2.50
CA TYR A 122 17.76 18.31 -1.84
C TYR A 122 17.96 17.46 -0.57
N VAL A 123 17.61 18.04 0.58
CA VAL A 123 17.53 17.34 1.86
C VAL A 123 16.12 16.79 2.03
N ARG A 124 16.02 15.48 2.28
CA ARG A 124 14.73 14.81 2.41
C ARG A 124 14.09 15.12 3.75
N THR A 125 12.82 15.51 3.72
CA THR A 125 12.05 15.81 4.94
C THR A 125 11.52 14.54 5.62
N GLY A 126 11.32 13.46 4.85
CA GLY A 126 10.72 12.22 5.37
C GLY A 126 9.19 12.25 5.47
N GLU A 127 8.55 13.38 5.15
CA GLU A 127 7.09 13.57 5.26
C GLU A 127 6.28 12.49 4.53
N LEU A 128 6.63 12.16 3.29
CA LEU A 128 5.93 11.13 2.53
C LEU A 128 5.97 9.75 3.22
N ARG A 129 7.13 9.29 3.68
CA ARG A 129 7.30 8.06 4.45
C ARG A 129 6.45 8.09 5.72
N SER A 130 6.52 9.18 6.47
CA SER A 130 5.77 9.32 7.73
C SER A 130 4.26 9.40 7.52
N SER A 131 3.81 9.73 6.31
CA SER A 131 2.39 9.81 5.97
C SER A 131 1.74 8.46 5.71
N TYR A 132 2.51 7.41 5.37
CA TYR A 132 1.94 6.10 5.08
C TYR A 132 1.41 5.41 6.33
N ARG A 133 0.27 4.73 6.17
CA ARG A 133 -0.43 3.94 7.18
C ARG A 133 -1.04 2.72 6.52
N TYR A 134 -1.47 1.76 7.32
CA TYR A 134 -2.32 0.68 6.86
C TYR A 134 -3.35 0.32 7.93
N GLU A 135 -4.54 -0.07 7.49
CA GLU A 135 -5.69 -0.33 8.35
C GLU A 135 -6.48 -1.57 7.89
N THR A 136 -7.06 -2.30 8.85
CA THR A 136 -7.80 -3.56 8.63
C THR A 136 -9.29 -3.40 8.96
N LYS A 137 -10.20 -3.85 8.09
CA LYS A 137 -11.69 -3.74 8.21
C LYS A 137 -12.37 -4.96 8.84
N VAL A 138 -11.60 -6.00 9.13
CA VAL A 138 -12.08 -7.32 9.60
C VAL A 138 -12.05 -7.52 11.11
#